data_AF-A0A965UP49-F1
#
_entry.id   AF-A0A965UP49-F1
#
_cell.length_a   1.000
_cell.length_b   1.000
_cell.length_c   1.000
_cell.angle_alpha   90.00
_cell.angle_beta   90.00
_cell.angle_gamma   90.00
#
_symmetry.space_group_name_H-M   'P 1'
#
loop_
_entity.id
_entity.type
_entity.pdbx_description
1 polymer ?
#
loop_
_entity_poly.entity_id
_entity_poly.type
_entity_poly.pdbx_seq_one_letter_code
_entity_poly.pdbx_strand_id
1 'polypeptide(L)'
;MKLLWNHDTSIVLGSTRAGTLKLTEDERGLLVEASLPDTQAGRDAATLIKRGDVTGFSFGFRVPVGGDEWPNAGERILKRINVHEVSVGVAFPAYLGTEGTATVRSMTELPDLIAKLAELRGVSAEELTEALLALEAGQELTERQGELLTDTLSKVLTKDEQVNNASALLDLKKKELDLLMKRV
;
A
#
# COMPACT_ATOMS: atom_id res chain seq x y z
N MET A 1 -11.38 -2.01 -21.49
CA MET A 1 -11.56 -1.89 -20.03
C MET A 1 -11.46 -0.43 -19.62
N LYS A 2 -12.21 -0.03 -18.60
CA LYS A 2 -12.17 1.29 -17.97
C LYS A 2 -11.94 1.12 -16.47
N LEU A 3 -11.16 2.03 -15.90
CA LEU A 3 -11.13 2.26 -14.45
C LEU A 3 -12.09 3.40 -14.15
N LEU A 4 -13.06 3.16 -13.29
CA LEU A 4 -14.08 4.14 -12.89
C LEU A 4 -13.90 4.54 -11.43
N TRP A 5 -14.49 5.67 -11.05
CA TRP A 5 -14.70 6.01 -9.65
C TRP A 5 -16.07 5.52 -9.20
N ASN A 6 -16.11 4.62 -8.22
CA ASN A 6 -17.35 4.12 -7.60
C ASN A 6 -18.42 3.63 -8.60
N HIS A 7 -18.01 2.90 -9.65
CA HIS A 7 -18.87 2.42 -10.74
C HIS A 7 -19.56 3.52 -11.57
N ASP A 8 -19.23 4.79 -11.36
CA ASP A 8 -19.80 5.91 -12.11
C ASP A 8 -19.15 5.99 -13.49
N THR A 9 -19.90 5.58 -14.51
CA THR A 9 -19.46 5.61 -15.92
C THR A 9 -19.16 7.02 -16.44
N SER A 10 -19.58 8.08 -15.74
CA SER A 10 -19.23 9.45 -16.07
C SER A 10 -17.83 9.86 -15.58
N ILE A 11 -17.24 9.11 -14.65
CA ILE A 11 -15.94 9.41 -14.03
C ILE A 11 -14.93 8.32 -14.41
N VAL A 12 -14.21 8.55 -15.51
CA VAL A 12 -13.18 7.62 -16.00
C VAL A 12 -11.80 8.04 -15.49
N LEU A 13 -11.16 7.15 -14.74
CA LEU A 13 -9.83 7.32 -14.17
C LEU A 13 -8.73 6.58 -14.94
N GLY A 14 -9.08 5.71 -15.89
CA GLY A 14 -8.08 4.96 -16.65
C GLY A 14 -8.67 4.15 -17.79
N SER A 15 -7.85 3.79 -18.78
CA SER A 15 -8.30 2.96 -19.89
C SER A 15 -7.17 2.12 -20.50
N THR A 16 -7.45 0.82 -20.71
CA THR A 16 -6.51 -0.08 -21.39
C THR A 16 -6.21 0.38 -22.80
N ARG A 17 -7.22 0.92 -23.51
CA ARG A 17 -7.05 1.46 -24.86
C ARG A 17 -6.09 2.66 -24.90
N ALA A 18 -6.08 3.46 -23.84
CA ALA A 18 -5.22 4.64 -23.74
C ALA A 18 -3.84 4.33 -23.13
N GLY A 19 -3.59 3.08 -22.71
CA GLY A 19 -2.36 2.69 -22.03
C GLY A 19 -2.23 3.17 -20.58
N THR A 20 -3.24 3.86 -20.03
CA THR A 20 -3.24 4.38 -18.65
C THR A 20 -3.78 3.40 -17.62
N LEU A 21 -4.16 2.18 -18.05
CA LEU A 21 -4.65 1.11 -17.20
C LEU A 21 -4.07 -0.22 -17.71
N LYS A 22 -3.46 -0.98 -16.81
CA LYS A 22 -2.96 -2.33 -17.01
C LYS A 22 -3.69 -3.28 -16.07
N LEU A 23 -3.97 -4.48 -16.58
CA LEU A 23 -4.58 -5.56 -15.83
C LEU A 23 -3.69 -6.79 -16.02
N THR A 24 -3.31 -7.42 -14.92
CA THR A 24 -2.47 -8.61 -14.90
C THR A 24 -3.12 -9.63 -13.98
N GLU A 25 -3.27 -10.86 -14.43
CA GLU A 25 -3.79 -11.95 -13.60
C GLU A 25 -2.60 -12.79 -13.12
N ASP A 26 -2.56 -13.05 -11.81
CA ASP A 26 -1.59 -13.92 -11.16
C ASP A 26 -2.29 -14.98 -10.28
N GLU A 27 -1.52 -15.83 -9.61
CA GLU A 27 -2.06 -16.89 -8.73
C GLU A 27 -2.87 -16.35 -7.54
N ARG A 28 -2.73 -15.07 -7.19
CA ARG A 28 -3.49 -14.41 -6.11
C ARG A 28 -4.78 -13.79 -6.64
N GLY A 29 -4.77 -13.28 -7.88
CA GLY A 29 -5.95 -12.73 -8.53
C GLY A 29 -5.64 -11.67 -9.59
N LEU A 30 -6.60 -10.77 -9.79
CA LEU A 30 -6.50 -9.69 -10.78
C LEU A 30 -5.81 -8.46 -10.17
N LEU A 31 -4.58 -8.20 -10.58
CA LEU A 31 -3.87 -6.96 -10.32
C LEU A 31 -4.32 -5.87 -11.30
N VAL A 32 -4.59 -4.68 -10.75
CA VAL A 32 -4.96 -3.49 -11.53
C VAL A 32 -3.99 -2.35 -11.23
N GLU A 33 -3.34 -1.84 -12.27
CA GLU A 33 -2.43 -0.71 -12.19
C GLU A 33 -2.92 0.41 -13.11
N ALA A 34 -3.00 1.64 -12.62
CA ALA A 34 -3.44 2.76 -13.43
C ALA A 34 -2.67 4.04 -13.13
N SER A 35 -2.40 4.82 -14.18
CA SER A 35 -1.93 6.19 -14.08
C SER A 35 -3.13 7.12 -13.99
N LEU A 36 -3.40 7.63 -12.79
CA LEU A 36 -4.51 8.55 -12.57
C LEU A 36 -4.32 9.83 -13.40
N PRO A 37 -5.38 10.34 -14.06
CA PRO A 37 -5.30 11.54 -14.86
C PRO A 37 -5.15 12.77 -13.97
N ASP A 38 -4.45 13.79 -14.45
CA ASP A 38 -4.35 15.09 -13.77
C ASP A 38 -5.62 15.95 -13.98
N THR A 39 -6.79 15.36 -13.66
CA THR A 39 -8.09 16.02 -13.61
C THR A 39 -8.51 16.22 -12.16
N GLN A 40 -9.58 16.98 -11.94
CA GLN A 40 -10.15 17.12 -10.59
C GLN A 40 -10.50 15.75 -10.00
N ALA A 41 -11.24 14.92 -10.73
CA ALA A 41 -11.60 13.58 -10.28
C ALA A 41 -10.38 12.69 -10.01
N GLY A 42 -9.34 12.76 -10.83
CA GLY A 42 -8.11 11.97 -10.62
C GLY A 42 -7.33 12.42 -9.37
N ARG A 43 -7.20 13.72 -9.15
CA ARG A 43 -6.54 14.28 -7.95
C ARG A 43 -7.35 13.99 -6.69
N ASP A 44 -8.66 14.15 -6.73
CA ASP A 44 -9.55 13.87 -5.59
C ASP A 44 -9.50 12.38 -5.23
N ALA A 45 -9.57 11.49 -6.23
CA ALA A 45 -9.41 10.05 -6.04
C ALA A 45 -8.05 9.72 -5.38
N ALA A 46 -6.96 10.33 -5.88
CA ALA A 46 -5.63 10.15 -5.32
C ALA A 46 -5.56 10.55 -3.85
N THR A 47 -6.11 11.73 -3.51
CA THR A 47 -6.14 12.25 -2.13
C THR A 47 -6.95 11.34 -1.19
N LEU A 48 -8.17 10.95 -1.59
CA LEU A 48 -9.06 10.15 -0.76
C LEU A 48 -8.51 8.74 -0.49
N ILE A 49 -7.93 8.11 -1.51
CA ILE A 49 -7.29 6.79 -1.34
C ILE A 49 -6.04 6.92 -0.46
N LYS A 50 -5.18 7.93 -0.70
CA LYS A 50 -3.95 8.13 0.09
C LYS A 50 -4.24 8.43 1.56
N ARG A 51 -5.33 9.13 1.87
CA ARG A 51 -5.77 9.39 3.24
C ARG A 51 -6.43 8.17 3.90
N GLY A 52 -6.81 7.17 3.11
CA GLY A 52 -7.51 5.98 3.58
C GLY A 52 -9.01 6.16 3.75
N ASP A 53 -9.61 7.25 3.23
CA ASP A 53 -11.05 7.47 3.33
C ASP A 53 -11.83 6.45 2.49
N VAL A 54 -11.23 6.06 1.36
CA VAL A 54 -11.81 5.09 0.46
C VAL A 54 -10.72 4.20 -0.10
N THR A 55 -10.72 2.94 0.34
CA THR A 55 -9.69 1.95 -0.02
C THR A 55 -10.27 0.74 -0.75
N GLY A 56 -11.59 0.73 -0.96
CA GLY A 56 -12.29 -0.35 -1.63
C GLY A 56 -12.06 -0.35 -3.14
N PHE A 57 -11.81 -1.56 -3.64
CA PHE A 57 -11.79 -1.89 -5.07
C PHE A 57 -12.98 -2.76 -5.45
N SER A 58 -13.44 -2.67 -6.69
CA SER A 58 -14.51 -3.51 -7.22
C SER A 58 -14.38 -3.72 -8.72
N PHE A 59 -15.13 -4.66 -9.27
CA PHE A 59 -15.15 -4.93 -10.70
C PHE A 59 -16.53 -5.40 -11.14
N GLY A 60 -16.99 -4.83 -12.24
CA GLY A 60 -18.23 -5.19 -12.89
C GLY A 60 -17.98 -6.35 -13.84
N PHE A 61 -18.75 -7.44 -13.67
CA PHE A 61 -18.65 -8.60 -14.53
C PHE A 61 -20.02 -9.15 -14.95
N ARG A 62 -20.01 -9.93 -16.04
CA ARG A 62 -21.14 -10.77 -16.44
C ARG A 62 -20.72 -12.22 -16.41
N VAL A 63 -21.63 -13.10 -15.99
CA VAL A 63 -21.40 -14.54 -15.98
C VAL A 63 -21.94 -15.12 -17.29
N PRO A 64 -21.11 -15.77 -18.13
CA PRO A 64 -21.59 -16.48 -19.30
C PRO A 64 -22.41 -17.72 -18.90
N VAL A 65 -23.18 -18.28 -19.84
CA VAL A 65 -23.94 -19.52 -19.59
C VAL A 65 -22.98 -20.64 -19.13
N GLY A 66 -23.30 -21.27 -18.00
CA GLY A 66 -22.45 -22.28 -17.36
C GLY A 66 -21.20 -21.72 -16.65
N GLY A 67 -21.11 -20.40 -16.50
CA GLY A 67 -20.00 -19.71 -15.82
C GLY A 67 -20.14 -19.65 -14.29
N ASP A 68 -21.27 -20.09 -13.73
CA ASP A 68 -21.48 -20.21 -12.30
C ASP A 68 -22.15 -21.52 -11.89
N GLU A 69 -22.06 -21.80 -10.61
CA GLU A 69 -22.68 -22.91 -9.91
C GLU A 69 -23.27 -22.40 -8.60
N TRP A 70 -24.39 -23.01 -8.20
CA TRP A 70 -25.04 -22.76 -6.93
C TRP A 70 -25.06 -24.07 -6.14
N PRO A 71 -24.05 -24.32 -5.27
CA PRO A 71 -24.01 -25.54 -4.48
C PRO A 71 -25.16 -25.60 -3.46
N ASN A 72 -25.63 -24.43 -3.01
CA ASN A 72 -26.74 -24.25 -2.07
C ASN A 72 -27.38 -22.85 -2.26
N ALA A 73 -28.46 -22.57 -1.52
CA ALA A 73 -29.25 -21.35 -1.68
C ALA A 73 -28.53 -20.04 -1.28
N GLY A 74 -27.39 -20.13 -0.58
CA GLY A 74 -26.65 -18.96 -0.08
C GLY A 74 -25.27 -18.78 -0.73
N GLU A 75 -24.83 -19.74 -1.54
CA GLU A 75 -23.48 -19.79 -2.07
C GLU A 75 -23.48 -19.85 -3.59
N ARG A 76 -22.67 -18.99 -4.20
CA ARG A 76 -22.47 -18.94 -5.65
C ARG A 76 -20.99 -19.05 -5.95
N ILE A 77 -20.62 -20.07 -6.71
CA ILE A 77 -19.26 -20.27 -7.20
C ILE A 77 -19.17 -19.73 -8.62
N LEU A 78 -18.31 -18.74 -8.85
CA LEU A 78 -18.04 -18.18 -10.17
C LEU A 78 -16.87 -18.94 -10.80
N LYS A 79 -17.14 -19.74 -11.84
CA LYS A 79 -16.13 -20.50 -12.58
C LYS A 79 -15.54 -19.70 -13.74
N ARG A 80 -16.33 -18.79 -14.32
CA ARG A 80 -15.91 -17.92 -15.41
C ARG A 80 -16.69 -16.63 -15.39
N ILE A 81 -16.01 -15.51 -15.60
CA ILE A 81 -16.61 -14.19 -15.66
C ILE A 81 -16.05 -13.38 -16.82
N ASN A 82 -16.86 -12.48 -17.35
CA ASN A 82 -16.46 -11.47 -18.31
C ASN A 82 -16.44 -10.12 -17.62
N VAL A 83 -15.26 -9.67 -17.19
CA VAL A 83 -15.06 -8.34 -16.60
C VAL A 83 -15.23 -7.28 -17.68
N HIS A 84 -15.96 -6.21 -17.38
CA HIS A 84 -16.19 -5.11 -18.31
C HIS A 84 -15.76 -3.74 -17.77
N GLU A 85 -15.69 -3.60 -16.45
CA GLU A 85 -15.10 -2.44 -15.78
C GLU A 85 -14.43 -2.85 -14.47
N VAL A 86 -13.50 -2.00 -14.03
CA VAL A 86 -12.90 -2.03 -12.69
C VAL A 86 -13.12 -0.66 -12.06
N SER A 87 -13.28 -0.62 -10.75
CA SER A 87 -13.63 0.59 -10.01
C SER A 87 -12.82 0.73 -8.73
N VAL A 88 -12.37 1.95 -8.45
CA VAL A 88 -11.75 2.35 -7.17
C VAL A 88 -12.63 3.40 -6.49
N GLY A 89 -12.39 3.68 -5.22
CA GLY A 89 -13.21 4.64 -4.48
C GLY A 89 -14.59 4.07 -4.11
N VAL A 90 -14.68 2.74 -3.98
CA VAL A 90 -15.91 2.09 -3.52
C VAL A 90 -15.93 2.15 -2.00
N ALA A 91 -16.82 2.97 -1.44
CA ALA A 91 -16.92 3.16 0.01
C ALA A 91 -17.38 1.90 0.76
N PHE A 92 -18.23 1.09 0.13
CA PHE A 92 -18.76 -0.14 0.69
C PHE A 92 -18.63 -1.26 -0.35
N PRO A 93 -17.48 -1.93 -0.45
CA PRO A 93 -17.28 -2.98 -1.44
C PRO A 93 -18.17 -4.18 -1.14
N ALA A 94 -18.71 -4.80 -2.20
CA ALA A 94 -19.52 -6.02 -2.07
C ALA A 94 -18.68 -7.24 -1.61
N TYR A 95 -17.37 -7.19 -1.81
CA TYR A 95 -16.42 -8.22 -1.39
C TYR A 95 -15.50 -7.62 -0.33
N LEU A 96 -15.61 -8.09 0.92
CA LEU A 96 -14.76 -7.58 2.01
C LEU A 96 -13.27 -7.77 1.73
N GLY A 97 -12.90 -8.77 0.92
CA GLY A 97 -11.51 -9.01 0.50
C GLY A 97 -10.92 -7.92 -0.40
N THR A 98 -11.73 -6.98 -0.93
CA THR A 98 -11.25 -5.85 -1.72
C THR A 98 -11.20 -4.54 -0.93
N GLU A 99 -11.65 -4.55 0.33
CA GLU A 99 -11.44 -3.43 1.26
C GLU A 99 -9.95 -3.29 1.59
N GLY A 100 -9.41 -2.07 1.63
CA GLY A 100 -7.99 -1.85 1.92
C GLY A 100 -7.02 -2.15 0.77
N THR A 101 -7.51 -2.62 -0.39
CA THR A 101 -6.63 -3.07 -1.48
C THR A 101 -6.21 -1.95 -2.43
N ALA A 102 -6.99 -0.87 -2.52
CA ALA A 102 -6.64 0.29 -3.34
C ALA A 102 -5.59 1.15 -2.63
N THR A 103 -4.46 1.37 -3.29
CA THR A 103 -3.39 2.24 -2.81
C THR A 103 -2.98 3.20 -3.92
N VAL A 104 -2.50 4.38 -3.54
CA VAL A 104 -1.97 5.38 -4.48
C VAL A 104 -0.50 5.57 -4.16
N ARG A 105 0.34 5.23 -5.14
CA ARG A 105 1.78 5.45 -5.08
C ARG A 105 2.13 6.64 -5.95
N SER A 106 2.92 7.56 -5.40
CA SER A 106 3.50 8.63 -6.20
C SER A 106 4.61 8.04 -7.06
N MET A 107 4.41 8.01 -8.39
CA MET A 107 5.43 7.55 -9.33
C MET A 107 6.64 8.50 -9.42
N THR A 108 6.53 9.72 -8.89
CA THR A 108 7.57 10.76 -9.00
C THR A 108 8.23 11.04 -7.66
N GLU A 109 7.46 11.16 -6.57
CA GLU A 109 8.05 11.58 -5.29
C GLU A 109 8.89 10.49 -4.62
N LEU A 110 8.43 9.22 -4.65
CA LEU A 110 9.16 8.14 -3.99
C LEU A 110 10.49 7.83 -4.70
N PRO A 111 10.52 7.67 -6.05
CA PRO A 111 11.77 7.46 -6.77
C PRO A 111 12.74 8.64 -6.63
N ASP A 112 12.26 9.88 -6.66
CA ASP A 112 13.13 11.05 -6.48
C ASP A 112 13.69 11.15 -5.06
N LEU A 113 12.88 10.83 -4.03
CA LEU A 113 13.32 10.78 -2.64
C LEU A 113 14.31 9.64 -2.41
N ILE A 114 14.06 8.46 -2.99
CA ILE A 114 14.94 7.30 -2.91
C ILE A 114 16.24 7.59 -3.66
N ALA A 115 16.19 8.15 -4.87
CA ALA A 115 17.37 8.53 -5.64
C ALA A 115 18.22 9.54 -4.86
N LYS A 116 17.58 10.55 -4.26
CA LYS A 116 18.28 11.54 -3.42
C LYS A 116 18.92 10.91 -2.18
N LEU A 117 18.22 10.01 -1.48
CA LEU A 117 18.78 9.29 -0.34
C LEU A 117 19.91 8.35 -0.76
N ALA A 118 19.74 7.67 -1.89
CA ALA A 118 20.68 6.73 -2.44
C ALA A 118 21.98 7.41 -2.85
N GLU A 119 21.88 8.54 -3.55
CA GLU A 119 23.01 9.41 -3.90
C GLU A 119 23.72 9.93 -2.64
N LEU A 120 22.97 10.44 -1.66
CA LEU A 120 23.53 10.99 -0.42
C LEU A 120 24.29 9.93 0.41
N ARG A 121 23.93 8.65 0.27
CA ARG A 121 24.42 7.54 1.10
C ARG A 121 25.24 6.49 0.35
N GLY A 122 25.48 6.70 -0.94
CA GLY A 122 26.30 5.84 -1.80
C GLY A 122 25.70 4.43 -1.98
N VAL A 123 24.38 4.32 -2.04
CA VAL A 123 23.67 3.06 -2.32
C VAL A 123 22.98 3.14 -3.69
N SER A 124 22.62 2.00 -4.28
CA SER A 124 21.90 1.95 -5.55
C SER A 124 20.43 2.35 -5.35
N ALA A 125 19.93 3.29 -6.15
CA ALA A 125 18.55 3.77 -6.07
C ALA A 125 17.57 2.70 -6.54
N GLU A 126 17.93 1.95 -7.57
CA GLU A 126 17.14 0.84 -8.11
C GLU A 126 17.04 -0.30 -7.09
N GLU A 127 18.17 -0.75 -6.54
CA GLU A 127 18.19 -1.86 -5.58
C GLU A 127 17.47 -1.49 -4.26
N LEU A 128 17.60 -0.23 -3.82
CA LEU A 128 16.90 0.26 -2.63
C LEU A 128 15.39 0.35 -2.87
N THR A 129 14.96 0.80 -4.06
CA THR A 129 13.55 0.81 -4.46
C THR A 129 12.96 -0.59 -4.43
N GLU A 130 13.65 -1.57 -5.03
CA GLU A 130 13.20 -2.96 -5.02
C GLU A 130 13.08 -3.54 -3.62
N ALA A 131 14.06 -3.28 -2.75
CA ALA A 131 14.03 -3.73 -1.36
C ALA A 131 12.85 -3.14 -0.57
N LEU A 132 12.56 -1.85 -0.75
CA LEU A 132 11.44 -1.17 -0.11
C LEU A 132 10.08 -1.68 -0.61
N LEU A 133 9.95 -1.93 -1.92
CA LEU A 133 8.73 -2.49 -2.51
C LEU A 133 8.45 -3.91 -2.02
N ALA A 134 9.48 -4.76 -1.94
CA ALA A 134 9.35 -6.11 -1.40
C ALA A 134 8.89 -6.07 0.07
N LEU A 135 9.47 -5.17 0.87
CA LEU A 135 9.08 -4.98 2.27
C LEU A 135 7.63 -4.46 2.41
N GLU A 136 7.23 -3.47 1.61
CA GLU A 136 5.86 -2.94 1.58
C GLU A 136 4.84 -4.02 1.18
N ALA A 137 5.20 -4.89 0.22
CA ALA A 137 4.37 -6.00 -0.22
C ALA A 137 4.31 -7.17 0.78
N GLY A 138 5.03 -7.09 1.90
CA GLY A 138 5.11 -8.16 2.90
C GLY A 138 5.83 -9.41 2.43
N GLN A 139 6.72 -9.29 1.44
CA GLN A 139 7.51 -10.40 0.90
C GLN A 139 8.76 -10.64 1.76
N GLU A 140 9.28 -11.86 1.71
CA GLU A 140 10.60 -12.16 2.27
C GLU A 140 11.68 -11.41 1.48
N LEU A 141 12.62 -10.81 2.21
CA LEU A 141 13.73 -10.07 1.61
C LEU A 141 14.90 -11.01 1.32
N THR A 142 15.56 -10.81 0.19
CA THR A 142 16.86 -11.44 -0.07
C THR A 142 17.92 -10.91 0.90
N GLU A 143 18.99 -11.69 1.13
CA GLU A 143 20.13 -11.24 1.95
C GLU A 143 20.66 -9.87 1.46
N ARG A 144 20.79 -9.70 0.14
CA ARG A 144 21.24 -8.46 -0.48
C ARG A 144 20.30 -7.28 -0.15
N GLN A 145 18.98 -7.46 -0.27
CA GLN A 145 18.00 -6.42 0.06
C GLN A 145 18.00 -6.08 1.56
N GLY A 146 18.16 -7.09 2.42
CA GLY A 146 18.29 -6.89 3.87
C GLY A 146 19.54 -6.10 4.25
N GLU A 147 20.68 -6.40 3.63
CA GLU A 147 21.93 -5.65 3.80
C GLU A 147 21.77 -4.20 3.35
N LEU A 148 21.18 -3.97 2.17
CA LEU A 148 20.90 -2.63 1.63
C LEU A 148 20.03 -1.81 2.58
N LEU A 149 18.92 -2.36 3.07
CA LEU A 149 18.04 -1.66 3.99
C LEU A 149 18.73 -1.37 5.32
N THR A 150 19.52 -2.31 5.84
CA THR A 150 20.25 -2.13 7.11
C THR A 150 21.35 -1.07 6.98
N ASP A 151 22.14 -1.12 5.91
CA ASP A 151 23.18 -0.13 5.62
C ASP A 151 22.57 1.26 5.44
N THR A 152 21.50 1.37 4.64
CA THR A 152 20.80 2.64 4.43
C THR A 152 20.21 3.17 5.73
N LEU A 153 19.55 2.32 6.53
CA LEU A 153 19.00 2.68 7.83
C LEU A 153 20.09 3.18 8.78
N SER A 154 21.23 2.48 8.86
CA SER A 154 22.36 2.88 9.70
C SER A 154 22.91 4.27 9.36
N LYS A 155 22.86 4.65 8.08
CA LYS A 155 23.33 5.94 7.56
C LYS A 155 22.29 7.07 7.65
N VAL A 156 21.01 6.74 7.80
CA VAL A 156 19.91 7.70 7.91
C VAL A 156 19.50 7.94 9.36
N LEU A 157 19.75 6.97 10.25
CA LEU A 157 19.57 7.10 11.68
C LEU A 157 20.44 8.25 12.23
N THR A 158 19.80 9.38 12.52
CA THR A 158 20.34 10.38 13.43
C THR A 158 20.15 9.85 14.85
N LYS A 159 21.23 9.78 15.63
CA LYS A 159 21.09 9.49 17.07
C LYS A 159 20.19 10.56 17.68
N ASP A 160 19.09 10.15 18.31
CA ASP A 160 18.31 11.07 19.13
C ASP A 160 19.23 11.71 20.17
N GLU A 161 19.25 13.04 20.24
CA GLU A 161 19.96 13.78 21.31
C GLU A 161 19.40 13.50 22.72
N GLN A 162 18.38 12.65 22.86
CA GLN A 162 17.67 12.41 24.11
C GLN A 162 17.62 10.94 24.55
N VAL A 163 18.76 10.24 24.64
CA VAL A 163 18.87 9.13 25.62
C VAL A 163 20.27 9.06 26.22
N ASN A 164 20.71 10.13 26.89
CA ASN A 164 21.72 10.05 27.94
C ASN A 164 21.18 10.71 29.22
N ASN A 165 19.94 10.34 29.59
CA ASN A 165 19.37 10.73 30.87
C ASN A 165 19.91 9.84 32.00
N ALA A 166 21.24 9.81 32.17
CA ALA A 166 21.87 9.27 33.36
C ALA A 166 21.33 9.99 34.62
N SER A 167 20.94 11.27 34.49
CA SER A 167 20.29 12.02 35.57
C SER A 167 18.88 11.51 35.88
N ALA A 168 18.04 11.23 34.87
CA ALA A 168 16.68 10.74 35.13
C ALA A 168 16.69 9.33 35.74
N LEU A 169 17.64 8.48 35.34
CA LEU A 169 17.84 7.17 35.94
C LEU A 169 18.32 7.28 37.40
N LEU A 170 19.24 8.21 37.69
CA LEU A 170 19.73 8.50 39.04
C LEU A 170 18.61 9.04 39.94
N ASP A 171 17.77 9.92 39.42
CA ASP A 171 16.64 10.49 40.18
C ASP A 171 15.57 9.43 40.46
N LEU A 172 15.34 8.50 39.53
CA LEU A 172 14.47 7.34 39.76
C LEU A 172 15.04 6.43 40.85
N LYS A 173 16.34 6.15 40.81
CA LYS A 173 17.03 5.31 41.81
C LYS A 173 17.04 5.96 43.20
N LYS A 174 17.20 7.28 43.28
CA LYS A 174 17.07 8.02 44.55
C LYS A 174 15.65 7.92 45.12
N LYS A 175 14.61 8.08 44.30
CA LYS A 175 13.21 7.90 44.74
C LYS A 175 12.92 6.48 45.21
N GLU A 176 13.45 5.48 44.51
CA GLU A 176 13.30 4.07 44.87
C GLU A 176 13.97 3.77 46.22
N LEU A 177 15.17 4.31 46.46
CA LEU A 177 15.88 4.19 47.74
C LEU A 177 15.12 4.87 48.89
N ASP A 178 14.59 6.07 48.67
CA ASP A 178 13.77 6.80 49.66
C ASP A 178 12.50 6.02 50.04
N LEU A 179 11.87 5.35 49.08
CA LEU A 179 10.69 4.51 49.31
C LEU A 179 11.03 3.27 50.14
N LEU A 180 12.21 2.68 49.94
CA LEU A 180 12.69 1.55 50.73
C LEU A 180 13.07 1.97 52.16
N MET A 181 13.72 3.14 52.33
CA MET A 181 14.08 3.64 53.65
C MET A 181 12.87 4.12 54.48
N LYS A 182 11.77 4.51 53.85
CA LYS A 182 10.51 4.84 54.54
C LYS A 182 9.68 3.62 54.96
N ARG A 183 10.09 2.41 54.55
CA ARG A 183 9.38 1.14 54.82
C ARG A 183 9.99 0.35 55.98
N VAL A 184 11.00 0.90 56.67
CA VAL A 184 11.64 0.33 57.87
C VAL A 184 11.28 1.19 59.08
#